data_AF-A0A517TYM8-F1
#
_entry.id   AF-A0A517TYM8-F1
#
_cell.length_a   1.000
_cell.length_b   1.000
_cell.length_c   1.000
_cell.angle_alpha   90.00
_cell.angle_beta   90.00
_cell.angle_gamma   90.00
#
_symmetry.space_group_name_H-M   'P 1'
#
loop_
_entity.id
_entity.type
_entity.pdbx_description
1 polymer ?
#
loop_
_entity_poly.entity_id
_entity_poly.type
_entity_poly.pdbx_seq_one_letter_code
_entity_poly.pdbx_strand_id
1 'polypeptide(L)'
;MFLRRLVETEPGGLGTREFIRVLRLLDGCSWQRLQDAVERALDVGVHDADGIWLIVEHRRQAPVVLCSLDGRPKLRLVDVGRTELSARR
;
A
#
# COMPACT_ATOMS: atom_id res chain seq x y z
N MET A 1 -8.75 -11.58 -13.80
CA MET A 1 -9.55 -10.71 -14.71
C MET A 1 -9.20 -9.23 -14.61
N PHE A 2 -8.85 -8.70 -13.43
CA PHE A 2 -8.58 -7.26 -13.20
C PHE A 2 -7.41 -6.67 -13.98
N LEU A 3 -6.32 -7.43 -14.16
CA LEU A 3 -5.15 -6.95 -14.92
C LEU A 3 -5.46 -6.68 -16.40
N ARG A 4 -6.40 -7.42 -16.99
CA ARG A 4 -6.84 -7.20 -18.37
C ARG A 4 -7.61 -5.88 -18.50
N ARG A 5 -8.45 -5.53 -17.51
CA ARG A 5 -9.18 -4.25 -17.50
C ARG A 5 -8.25 -3.05 -17.44
N LEU A 6 -7.17 -3.13 -16.65
CA LEU A 6 -6.18 -2.06 -16.53
C LEU A 6 -5.52 -1.73 -17.88
N VAL A 7 -5.28 -2.77 -18.70
CA VAL A 7 -4.72 -2.64 -20.06
C VAL A 7 -5.75 -2.09 -21.05
N GLU A 8 -7.02 -2.46 -20.91
CA GLU A 8 -8.10 -2.02 -21.80
C GLU A 8 -8.49 -0.53 -21.59
N THR A 9 -8.21 0.05 -20.42
CA THR A 9 -8.52 1.45 -20.09
C THR A 9 -7.53 2.50 -20.63
N GLU A 10 -6.32 2.12 -21.08
CA GLU A 10 -5.37 3.05 -21.70
C GLU A 10 -5.31 2.88 -23.24
N PRO A 11 -5.92 3.78 -24.02
CA PRO A 11 -5.85 3.75 -25.47
C PRO A 11 -4.52 4.35 -25.93
N GLY A 12 -3.47 3.53 -26.10
CA GLY A 12 -2.19 4.04 -26.61
C GLY A 12 -0.99 3.10 -26.66
N GLY A 13 -1.14 1.80 -26.43
CA GLY A 13 0.00 0.86 -26.44
C GLY A 13 0.90 0.93 -25.20
N LEU A 14 0.56 1.78 -24.23
CA LEU A 14 1.19 1.85 -22.91
C LEU A 14 0.77 0.68 -22.01
N GLY A 15 -0.41 0.10 -22.23
CA GLY A 15 -0.97 -1.00 -21.42
C GLY A 15 -0.07 -2.22 -21.28
N THR A 16 0.68 -2.62 -22.32
CA THR A 16 1.61 -3.78 -22.21
C THR A 16 2.84 -3.47 -21.36
N ARG A 17 3.40 -2.25 -21.47
CA ARG A 17 4.58 -1.87 -20.69
C ARG A 17 4.23 -1.68 -19.22
N GLU A 18 3.09 -1.04 -18.95
CA GLU A 18 2.62 -0.88 -17.58
C GLU A 18 2.17 -2.20 -16.98
N PHE A 19 1.59 -3.11 -17.76
CA PHE A 19 1.34 -4.48 -17.32
C PHE A 19 2.61 -5.21 -16.88
N ILE A 20 3.70 -5.10 -17.65
CA ILE A 20 5.01 -5.69 -17.25
C ILE A 20 5.54 -5.02 -15.98
N ARG A 21 5.40 -3.70 -15.84
CA ARG A 21 5.84 -2.98 -14.64
C ARG A 21 5.03 -3.37 -13.41
N VAL A 22 3.71 -3.53 -13.53
CA VAL A 22 2.85 -4.05 -12.45
C VAL A 22 3.24 -5.46 -12.06
N LEU A 23 3.54 -6.35 -13.02
CA LEU A 23 4.02 -7.70 -12.71
C LEU A 23 5.35 -7.69 -11.97
N ARG A 24 6.27 -6.77 -12.29
CA ARG A 24 7.54 -6.61 -11.58
C ARG A 24 7.38 -6.17 -10.13
N LEU A 25 6.22 -5.63 -9.72
CA LEU A 25 5.96 -5.33 -8.31
C LEU A 25 5.89 -6.59 -7.44
N LEU A 26 5.68 -7.77 -8.04
CA LEU A 26 5.74 -9.05 -7.33
C LEU A 26 7.14 -9.34 -6.74
N ASP A 27 8.20 -8.72 -7.26
CA ASP A 27 9.54 -8.84 -6.66
C ASP A 27 9.59 -8.20 -5.25
N GLY A 28 8.71 -7.24 -4.97
CA GLY A 28 8.63 -6.51 -3.69
C GLY A 28 7.45 -6.88 -2.80
N CYS A 29 6.45 -7.62 -3.30
CA CYS A 29 5.23 -7.93 -2.55
C CYS A 29 4.60 -9.28 -2.90
N SER A 30 3.73 -9.79 -2.04
CA SER A 30 3.00 -11.04 -2.33
C SER A 30 1.91 -10.81 -3.37
N TRP A 31 1.54 -11.88 -4.10
CA TRP A 31 0.45 -11.87 -5.08
C TRP A 31 -0.86 -11.29 -4.51
N GLN A 32 -1.23 -11.67 -3.28
CA GLN A 32 -2.44 -11.17 -2.63
C GLN A 32 -2.38 -9.66 -2.38
N ARG A 33 -1.23 -9.13 -1.94
CA ARG A 33 -1.06 -7.68 -1.74
C ARG A 33 -1.15 -6.91 -3.05
N LEU A 34 -0.55 -7.45 -4.12
CA LEU A 34 -0.65 -6.83 -5.44
C LEU A 34 -2.10 -6.85 -5.95
N GLN A 35 -2.81 -7.97 -5.78
CA GLN A 35 -4.20 -8.09 -6.20
C GLN A 35 -5.10 -7.06 -5.50
N ASP A 36 -5.00 -6.95 -4.18
CA ASP A 36 -5.75 -5.96 -3.40
C ASP A 36 -5.43 -4.53 -3.81
N ALA A 37 -4.15 -4.24 -4.09
CA ALA A 37 -3.72 -2.91 -4.51
C ALA A 37 -4.25 -2.55 -5.90
N VAL A 38 -4.25 -3.50 -6.84
CA VAL A 38 -4.81 -3.32 -8.19
C VAL A 38 -6.32 -3.11 -8.13
N GLU A 39 -7.04 -3.87 -7.31
CA GLU A 39 -8.48 -3.68 -7.11
C GLU A 39 -8.77 -2.26 -6.59
N ARG A 40 -8.02 -1.84 -5.56
CA ARG A 40 -8.17 -0.49 -5.02
C ARG A 40 -7.81 0.60 -6.02
N ALA A 41 -6.75 0.39 -6.82
CA ALA A 41 -6.32 1.33 -7.84
C ALA A 41 -7.41 1.53 -8.90
N LEU A 42 -8.05 0.44 -9.34
CA LEU A 42 -9.18 0.49 -10.26
C LEU A 42 -10.37 1.28 -9.67
N ASP A 43 -10.68 1.11 -8.38
CA ASP A 43 -11.74 1.88 -7.71
C ASP A 43 -11.49 3.39 -7.69
N VAL A 44 -10.21 3.80 -7.61
CA VAL A 44 -9.83 5.23 -7.57
C VAL A 44 -9.39 5.78 -8.93
N GLY A 45 -9.44 4.98 -9.99
CA GLY A 45 -9.05 5.40 -11.35
C GLY A 45 -7.55 5.53 -11.57
N VAL A 46 -6.73 4.80 -10.82
CA VAL A 46 -5.27 4.74 -10.97
C VAL A 46 -4.89 3.52 -11.81
N HIS A 47 -4.08 3.74 -12.84
CA HIS A 47 -3.74 2.71 -13.84
C HIS A 47 -2.23 2.53 -14.05
N ASP A 48 -1.38 3.41 -13.50
CA ASP A 48 0.07 3.31 -13.61
C ASP A 48 0.68 2.47 -12.48
N ALA A 49 1.85 1.89 -12.75
CA ALA A 49 2.54 1.00 -11.81
C ALA A 49 3.01 1.72 -10.54
N ASP A 50 3.39 3.00 -10.65
CA ASP A 50 3.89 3.77 -9.50
C ASP A 50 2.76 4.07 -8.51
N GLY A 51 1.57 4.41 -9.00
CA GLY A 51 0.36 4.59 -8.20
C GLY A 51 -0.09 3.29 -7.53
N ILE A 52 -0.02 2.15 -8.22
CA ILE A 52 -0.30 0.83 -7.62
C ILE A 52 0.73 0.51 -6.52
N TRP A 53 2.01 0.78 -6.77
CA TRP A 53 3.07 0.58 -5.76
C TRP A 53 2.86 1.43 -4.51
N LEU A 54 2.42 2.68 -4.67
CA LEU A 54 2.09 3.55 -3.54
C LEU A 54 0.99 2.95 -2.66
N ILE A 55 -0.02 2.31 -3.26
CA ILE A 55 -1.10 1.63 -2.53
C ILE A 55 -0.56 0.41 -1.78
N VAL A 56 0.36 -0.35 -2.39
CA VAL A 56 1.04 -1.50 -1.73
C VAL A 56 1.83 -1.02 -0.51
N GLU A 57 2.63 0.04 -0.66
CA GLU A 57 3.47 0.58 0.42
C GLU A 57 2.65 1.24 1.52
N HIS A 58 1.55 1.94 1.19
CA HIS A 58 0.67 2.52 2.19
C HIS A 58 0.06 1.44 3.11
N ARG A 59 -0.24 0.23 2.60
CA ARG A 59 -0.72 -0.88 3.42
C ARG A 59 0.37 -1.56 4.26
N ARG A 60 1.66 -1.33 4.00
CA ARG A 60 2.75 -1.78 4.88
C ARG A 60 2.87 -0.94 6.14
N GLN A 61 2.42 0.31 6.06
CA GLN A 61 2.27 1.16 7.24
C GLN A 61 1.09 0.59 8.02
N ALA A 62 1.38 -0.30 8.98
CA ALA A 62 0.37 -0.88 9.84
C ALA A 62 -0.50 0.26 10.42
N PRO A 63 -1.84 0.13 10.42
CA PRO A 63 -2.68 1.12 11.06
C PRO A 63 -2.16 1.29 12.49
N VAL A 64 -1.69 2.50 12.82
CA VAL A 64 -1.34 2.82 14.20
C VAL A 64 -2.61 2.54 14.99
N VAL A 65 -2.54 1.60 15.94
CA VAL A 65 -3.67 1.31 16.81
C VAL A 65 -3.99 2.62 17.52
N LEU A 66 -5.00 3.34 17.02
CA LEU A 66 -5.51 4.52 17.67
C LEU A 66 -5.96 4.04 19.04
N CYS A 67 -5.28 4.54 20.07
CA CYS A 67 -5.62 4.26 21.45
C CYS A 67 -7.01 4.85 21.68
N SER A 68 -8.06 4.04 21.49
CA SER A 68 -9.41 4.42 21.88
C SER A 68 -9.42 4.55 23.40
N LEU A 69 -9.57 5.79 23.87
CA LEU A 69 -9.67 6.17 25.27
C LEU A 69 -11.11 6.06 25.79
N ASP A 70 -12.06 5.61 24.97
CA ASP A 70 -13.47 5.62 25.31
C ASP A 70 -13.75 4.66 26.47
N GLY A 71 -14.09 5.26 27.61
CA GLY A 71 -14.63 4.58 28.79
C GLY A 71 -13.63 3.87 29.70
N ARG A 72 -12.30 3.98 29.49
CA ARG A 72 -11.30 3.31 30.35
C ARG A 72 -10.28 4.28 30.97
N PRO A 73 -10.50 4.76 32.21
CA PRO A 73 -9.59 5.68 32.90
C PRO A 73 -8.27 5.04 33.39
N LYS A 74 -8.08 3.73 33.23
CA LYS A 74 -6.82 3.02 33.56
C LYS A 74 -6.17 2.58 32.25
N LEU A 75 -5.41 3.50 31.68
CA LEU A 75 -4.86 3.40 30.34
C LEU A 75 -3.90 2.22 30.16
N ARG A 76 -4.05 1.57 29.00
CA ARG A 76 -3.15 0.56 28.45
C ARG A 76 -1.71 1.09 28.51
N LEU A 77 -0.81 0.32 29.09
CA LEU A 77 0.63 0.53 28.98
C LEU A 77 1.00 0.50 27.50
N VAL A 78 1.24 1.68 26.94
CA VAL A 78 1.92 1.79 25.65
C VAL A 78 3.39 1.52 25.96
N ASP A 79 3.88 0.33 25.61
CA ASP A 79 5.31 0.08 25.55
C ASP A 79 5.86 0.78 24.31
N VAL A 80 6.21 2.05 24.49
CA VAL A 80 7.04 2.77 23.53
C VAL A 80 8.44 2.24 23.74
N GLY A 81 8.85 1.29 22.90
CA GLY A 81 10.24 0.82 22.87
C GLY A 81 11.17 2.03 22.92
N ARG A 82 12.03 2.05 23.96
CA ARG A 82 12.90 3.17 24.34
C ARG A 82 13.57 3.76 23.10
N THR A 83 13.17 4.97 22.71
CA THR A 83 13.91 5.74 21.70
C THR A 83 15.09 6.40 22.43
N GLU A 84 16.27 5.78 22.34
CA GLU A 84 17.53 6.40 22.74
C GLU A 84 17.84 7.53 21.75
N LEU A 85 17.41 8.75 22.09
CA LEU A 85 17.85 9.96 21.42
C LEU A 85 19.26 10.29 21.93
N SER A 86 20.27 9.64 21.36
CA SER A 86 21.64 10.13 21.50
C SER A 86 21.73 11.47 20.78
N ALA A 87 21.81 12.54 21.57
CA ALA A 87 22.02 13.88 21.07
C ALA A 87 23.29 13.92 20.22
N ARG A 88 23.12 14.07 18.90
CA ARG A 88 24.23 14.27 17.98
C ARG A 88 24.66 15.74 18.12
N ARG A 89 25.77 15.94 18.84
CA ARG A 89 26.52 17.20 18.85
C ARG A 89 27.21 17.43 17.51
#